data_AF-A0A951Q4B2-F1
#
_entry.id   AF-A0A951Q4B2-F1
#
_cell.length_a   1.000
_cell.length_b   1.000
_cell.length_c   1.000
_cell.angle_alpha   90.00
_cell.angle_beta   90.00
_cell.angle_gamma   90.00
#
_symmetry.space_group_name_H-M   'P 1'
#
loop_
_entity.id
_entity.type
_entity.pdbx_description
1 polymer ?
#
loop_
_entity_poly.entity_id
_entity_poly.type
_entity_poly.pdbx_seq_one_letter_code
_entity_poly.pdbx_strand_id
1 'polypeptide(L)'
;MMIPVPLVEAFEQAWLGGKAVQLGAALRGGLPVPPGFALSVDLVDAIASGDESTYQLVLPLLPELGGVVAVRSSAVGEDSASASFAGQHLTCLNVRSDSQLLIAIRKVWASGRSESALAYRQHLGISEPPQVAVVVQQLVHPDCAGVMFTRNPVTNADEIVIEAAWGLGEAIVAGLITPDRYRLNRNGQVLEQTPGFKDLAIQPSAEGGTIEVEVDPAQIEQLCLDQVNLQKLVTLATQCEQYFQKSWDIEWAFKDETLYLLQCRPITRSFA
;
A
#
# COMPACT_ATOMS: atom_id res chain seq x y z
N MET A 1 -21.96 6.79 7.13
CA MET A 1 -21.59 7.81 8.14
C MET A 1 -20.56 8.72 7.49
N MET A 2 -20.77 10.04 7.49
CA MET A 2 -19.86 11.00 6.83
C MET A 2 -18.76 11.48 7.77
N ILE A 3 -18.07 10.59 8.48
CA ILE A 3 -16.91 10.94 9.31
C ILE A 3 -15.73 10.04 8.95
N PRO A 4 -14.48 10.53 9.08
CA PRO A 4 -13.31 9.67 9.05
C PRO A 4 -13.38 8.61 10.15
N VAL A 5 -13.01 7.38 9.80
CA VAL A 5 -12.99 6.24 10.73
C VAL A 5 -11.54 5.86 10.98
N PRO A 6 -11.03 5.83 12.22
CA PRO A 6 -9.70 5.31 12.50
C PRO A 6 -9.53 3.91 11.89
N LEU A 7 -8.39 3.60 11.28
CA LEU A 7 -8.20 2.30 10.60
C LEU A 7 -8.47 1.11 11.52
N VAL A 8 -8.08 1.19 12.80
CA VAL A 8 -8.35 0.11 13.78
C VAL A 8 -9.85 -0.17 13.99
N GLU A 9 -10.71 0.82 13.69
CA GLU A 9 -12.18 0.75 13.75
C GLU A 9 -12.82 0.50 12.37
N ALA A 10 -12.03 0.33 11.31
CA ALA A 10 -12.54 -0.02 9.99
C ALA A 10 -12.96 -1.50 9.95
N PHE A 11 -14.26 -1.76 10.06
CA PHE A 11 -14.86 -3.10 9.99
C PHE A 11 -15.70 -3.33 8.73
N GLU A 12 -16.24 -2.26 8.14
CA GLU A 12 -17.31 -2.37 7.14
C GLU A 12 -16.81 -2.15 5.70
N GLN A 13 -16.55 -3.24 4.99
CA GLN A 13 -15.99 -3.20 3.64
C GLN A 13 -16.93 -2.54 2.62
N ALA A 14 -18.24 -2.62 2.84
CA ALA A 14 -19.26 -2.10 1.93
C ALA A 14 -19.17 -0.59 1.67
N TRP A 15 -18.56 0.17 2.58
CA TRP A 15 -18.44 1.63 2.45
C TRP A 15 -17.08 2.20 2.85
N LEU A 16 -16.17 1.38 3.40
CA LEU A 16 -14.76 1.75 3.64
C LEU A 16 -13.79 1.12 2.62
N GLY A 17 -14.27 0.16 1.83
CA GLY A 17 -13.47 -0.58 0.87
C GLY A 17 -12.56 -1.62 1.51
N GLY A 18 -11.99 -2.47 0.66
CA GLY A 18 -11.21 -3.64 1.06
C GLY A 18 -9.93 -3.30 1.82
N LYS A 19 -9.14 -2.37 1.27
CA LYS A 19 -7.83 -1.99 1.82
C LYS A 19 -7.93 -1.42 3.23
N ALA A 20 -8.91 -0.54 3.48
CA ALA A 20 -9.13 0.04 4.80
C ALA A 20 -9.44 -1.04 5.85
N VAL A 21 -10.36 -1.94 5.54
CA VAL A 21 -10.75 -3.02 6.46
C VAL A 21 -9.61 -3.99 6.70
N GLN A 22 -8.83 -4.29 5.67
CA GLN A 22 -7.69 -5.19 5.75
C GLN A 22 -6.54 -4.59 6.60
N LEU A 23 -6.24 -3.30 6.43
CA LEU A 23 -5.30 -2.57 7.29
C LEU A 23 -5.81 -2.47 8.74
N GLY A 24 -7.10 -2.23 8.92
CA GLY A 24 -7.74 -2.23 10.24
C GLY A 24 -7.66 -3.58 10.93
N ALA A 25 -7.89 -4.66 10.19
CA ALA A 25 -7.73 -6.01 10.69
C ALA A 25 -6.28 -6.30 11.08
N ALA A 26 -5.31 -5.85 10.29
CA ALA A 26 -3.89 -5.96 10.62
C ALA A 26 -3.52 -5.23 11.91
N LEU A 27 -4.00 -3.99 12.10
CA LEU A 27 -3.83 -3.23 13.36
C LEU A 27 -4.41 -3.98 14.57
N ARG A 28 -5.64 -4.52 14.45
CA ARG A 28 -6.28 -5.30 15.51
C ARG A 28 -5.53 -6.61 15.82
N GLY A 29 -4.83 -7.16 14.82
CA GLY A 29 -3.93 -8.30 14.97
C GLY A 29 -2.56 -7.96 15.58
N GLY A 30 -2.30 -6.69 15.90
CA GLY A 30 -1.02 -6.23 16.45
C GLY A 30 0.11 -6.12 15.43
N LEU A 31 -0.22 -6.10 14.12
CA LEU A 31 0.77 -5.92 13.07
C LEU A 31 1.22 -4.45 12.97
N PRO A 32 2.47 -4.17 12.54
CA PRO A 32 3.07 -2.84 12.61
C PRO A 32 2.59 -1.93 11.46
N VAL A 33 1.31 -1.59 11.45
CA VAL A 33 0.72 -0.72 10.43
C VAL A 33 0.82 0.74 10.88
N PRO A 34 1.27 1.67 10.01
CA PRO A 34 1.22 3.10 10.33
C PRO A 34 -0.22 3.56 10.62
N PRO A 35 -0.44 4.46 11.58
CA PRO A 35 -1.77 4.97 11.89
C PRO A 35 -2.39 5.66 10.68
N GLY A 36 -3.72 5.69 10.65
CA GLY A 36 -4.47 6.26 9.53
C GLY A 36 -5.97 6.21 9.75
N PHE A 37 -6.67 6.77 8.79
CA PHE A 37 -8.12 6.86 8.75
C PHE A 37 -8.64 6.35 7.40
N ALA A 38 -9.83 5.77 7.44
CA ALA A 38 -10.63 5.45 6.27
C ALA A 38 -11.72 6.52 6.10
N LEU A 39 -11.83 7.05 4.89
CA LEU A 39 -12.90 7.95 4.47
C LEU A 39 -13.93 7.12 3.71
N SER A 40 -15.18 7.19 4.15
CA SER A 40 -16.29 6.47 3.53
C SER A 40 -16.56 6.94 2.10
N VAL A 41 -17.17 6.08 1.28
CA VAL A 41 -17.62 6.43 -0.09
C VAL A 41 -18.42 7.73 -0.09
N ASP A 42 -19.40 7.87 0.81
CA ASP A 42 -20.23 9.08 0.91
C ASP A 42 -19.41 10.34 1.20
N LEU A 43 -18.45 10.25 2.12
CA LEU A 43 -17.59 11.38 2.48
C LEU A 43 -16.68 11.78 1.31
N VAL A 44 -16.11 10.79 0.62
CA VAL A 44 -15.25 11.03 -0.55
C VAL A 44 -16.05 11.64 -1.70
N ASP A 45 -17.26 11.12 -1.97
CA ASP A 45 -18.16 11.66 -2.99
C ASP A 45 -18.56 13.12 -2.68
N ALA A 46 -18.84 13.45 -1.42
CA ALA A 46 -19.15 14.81 -0.98
C ALA A 46 -17.96 15.77 -1.19
N ILE A 47 -16.74 15.37 -0.80
CA ILE A 47 -15.51 16.15 -1.02
C ILE A 47 -15.27 16.36 -2.53
N ALA A 48 -15.46 15.31 -3.33
CA ALA A 48 -15.28 15.35 -4.77
C ALA A 48 -16.29 16.25 -5.48
N SER A 49 -17.51 16.32 -4.94
CA SER A 49 -18.58 17.20 -5.43
C SER A 49 -18.40 18.65 -4.99
N GLY A 50 -17.40 18.95 -4.17
CA GLY A 50 -17.09 20.32 -3.71
C GLY A 50 -17.87 20.74 -2.46
N ASP A 51 -18.39 19.80 -1.67
CA ASP A 51 -19.04 20.12 -0.39
C ASP A 51 -17.99 20.53 0.65
N GLU A 52 -17.76 21.83 0.79
CA GLU A 52 -16.78 22.41 1.73
C GLU A 52 -17.12 22.12 3.20
N SER A 53 -18.39 21.80 3.54
CA SER A 53 -18.78 21.49 4.92
C SER A 53 -18.12 20.22 5.46
N THR A 54 -17.61 19.37 4.56
CA THR A 54 -16.87 18.15 4.89
C THR A 54 -15.40 18.40 5.21
N TYR A 55 -14.84 19.56 4.83
CA TYR A 55 -13.40 19.80 4.95
C TYR A 55 -12.95 19.86 6.42
N GLN A 56 -13.78 20.43 7.29
CA GLN A 56 -13.54 20.46 8.74
C GLN A 56 -13.40 19.07 9.38
N LEU A 57 -13.89 18.02 8.71
CA LEU A 57 -13.79 16.64 9.18
C LEU A 57 -12.46 16.00 8.78
N VAL A 58 -11.87 16.41 7.66
CA VAL A 58 -10.72 15.72 7.04
C VAL A 58 -9.40 16.47 7.21
N LEU A 59 -9.42 17.81 7.22
CA LEU A 59 -8.20 18.60 7.41
C LEU A 59 -7.49 18.33 8.74
N PRO A 60 -8.19 18.09 9.88
CA PRO A 60 -7.53 17.74 11.15
C PRO A 60 -6.71 16.44 11.11
N LEU A 61 -6.98 15.55 10.15
CA LEU A 61 -6.26 14.28 10.04
C LEU A 61 -4.78 14.49 9.70
N LEU A 62 -4.44 15.57 8.99
CA LEU A 62 -3.07 15.83 8.58
C LEU A 62 -2.14 16.06 9.79
N PRO A 63 -2.39 17.03 10.70
CA PRO A 63 -1.57 17.17 11.91
C PRO A 63 -1.68 15.96 12.85
N GLU A 64 -2.83 15.30 12.93
CA GLU A 64 -3.00 14.09 13.76
C GLU A 64 -2.09 12.94 13.30
N LEU A 65 -1.87 12.81 11.99
CA LEU A 65 -0.98 11.83 11.38
C LEU A 65 0.47 12.32 11.23
N GLY A 66 0.86 13.38 11.91
CA GLY A 66 2.24 13.89 11.91
C GLY A 66 2.60 14.81 10.74
N GLY A 67 1.60 15.32 10.00
CA GLY A 67 1.76 16.39 9.01
C GLY A 67 2.11 15.93 7.59
N VAL A 68 2.37 14.63 7.38
CA VAL A 68 2.65 14.07 6.04
C VAL A 68 1.97 12.72 5.89
N VAL A 69 1.16 12.58 4.84
CA VAL A 69 0.31 11.39 4.64
C VAL A 69 0.45 10.80 3.23
N ALA A 70 0.11 9.52 3.12
CA ALA A 70 -0.23 8.83 1.89
C ALA A 70 -1.75 8.74 1.76
N VAL A 71 -2.28 9.10 0.59
CA VAL A 71 -3.72 9.02 0.26
C VAL A 71 -3.90 7.93 -0.78
N ARG A 72 -4.64 6.87 -0.43
CA ARG A 72 -4.71 5.61 -1.20
C ARG A 72 -6.15 5.26 -1.51
N SER A 73 -6.42 4.77 -2.71
CA SER A 73 -7.74 4.18 -2.99
C SER A 73 -7.98 2.94 -2.14
N SER A 74 -9.23 2.79 -1.70
CA SER A 74 -9.79 1.60 -1.07
C SER A 74 -11.17 1.41 -1.66
N ALA A 75 -11.27 0.89 -2.89
CA ALA A 75 -12.58 0.80 -3.53
C ALA A 75 -13.39 -0.40 -3.00
N VAL A 76 -14.71 -0.28 -3.14
CA VAL A 76 -15.67 -1.29 -2.68
C VAL A 76 -15.80 -2.38 -3.75
N GLY A 77 -15.80 -3.65 -3.34
CA GLY A 77 -15.89 -4.80 -4.25
C GLY A 77 -14.57 -5.24 -4.89
N GLU A 78 -13.44 -4.59 -4.53
CA GLU A 78 -12.10 -4.87 -5.06
C GLU A 78 -11.50 -6.23 -4.65
N ASP A 79 -11.99 -6.84 -3.55
CA ASP A 79 -11.47 -8.10 -3.02
C ASP A 79 -12.40 -9.30 -3.28
N SER A 80 -13.34 -9.17 -4.22
CA SER A 80 -14.08 -10.36 -4.68
C SER A 80 -13.10 -11.33 -5.35
N ALA A 81 -13.24 -12.63 -5.08
CA ALA A 81 -12.33 -13.68 -5.55
C ALA A 81 -12.14 -13.74 -7.07
N SER A 82 -12.97 -13.01 -7.84
CA SER A 82 -12.99 -12.97 -9.30
C SER A 82 -12.42 -11.70 -9.92
N ALA A 83 -12.14 -10.64 -9.16
CA ALA A 83 -11.70 -9.34 -9.72
C ALA A 83 -10.66 -8.66 -8.84
N SER A 84 -9.39 -9.01 -9.00
CA SER A 84 -8.29 -8.19 -8.48
C SER A 84 -8.07 -7.03 -9.45
N PHE A 85 -8.44 -5.81 -9.06
CA PHE A 85 -8.19 -4.57 -9.81
C PHE A 85 -6.70 -4.17 -9.75
N ALA A 86 -5.80 -5.16 -9.77
CA ALA A 86 -4.36 -5.00 -9.64
C ALA A 86 -3.84 -3.99 -10.68
N GLY A 87 -3.19 -2.92 -10.19
CA GLY A 87 -2.58 -1.90 -11.03
C GLY A 87 -3.44 -0.66 -11.32
N GLN A 88 -4.65 -0.54 -10.79
CA GLN A 88 -5.51 0.65 -11.00
C GLN A 88 -5.68 1.55 -9.76
N HIS A 89 -5.01 1.23 -8.66
CA HIS A 89 -5.15 1.94 -7.39
C HIS A 89 -4.22 3.15 -7.34
N LEU A 90 -4.77 4.33 -7.64
CA LEU A 90 -4.00 5.56 -7.47
C LEU A 90 -3.62 5.74 -6.00
N THR A 91 -2.35 6.01 -5.78
CA THR A 91 -1.80 6.45 -4.50
C THR A 91 -1.14 7.80 -4.71
N CYS A 92 -1.42 8.74 -3.82
CA CYS A 92 -0.70 10.01 -3.73
C CYS A 92 0.16 9.98 -2.48
N LEU A 93 1.48 9.89 -2.66
CA LEU A 93 2.45 9.92 -1.56
C LEU A 93 2.85 11.35 -1.22
N ASN A 94 3.36 11.53 0.01
CA ASN A 94 3.93 12.79 0.48
C ASN A 94 3.00 13.99 0.30
N VAL A 95 1.78 13.85 0.81
CA VAL A 95 0.78 14.91 0.90
C VAL A 95 1.00 15.65 2.21
N ARG A 96 1.27 16.96 2.14
CA ARG A 96 1.84 17.74 3.25
C ARG A 96 1.04 18.98 3.63
N SER A 97 -0.04 19.29 2.91
CA SER A 97 -0.89 20.45 3.19
C SER A 97 -2.36 20.13 2.99
N ASP A 98 -3.22 20.93 3.60
CA ASP A 98 -4.68 20.85 3.50
C ASP A 98 -5.16 20.86 2.04
N SER A 99 -4.60 21.78 1.23
CA SER A 99 -4.94 21.87 -0.19
C SER A 99 -4.51 20.62 -0.96
N GLN A 100 -3.32 20.09 -0.68
CA GLN A 100 -2.85 18.85 -1.28
C GLN A 100 -3.70 17.65 -0.87
N LEU A 101 -4.15 17.59 0.38
CA LEU A 101 -5.00 16.51 0.89
C LEU A 101 -6.33 16.45 0.14
N LEU A 102 -7.03 17.58 0.01
CA LEU A 102 -8.28 17.65 -0.73
C LEU A 102 -8.08 17.33 -2.23
N ILE A 103 -6.97 17.80 -2.83
CA ILE A 103 -6.62 17.45 -4.21
C ILE A 103 -6.35 15.96 -4.35
N ALA A 104 -5.60 15.35 -3.44
CA ALA A 104 -5.27 13.92 -3.46
C ALA A 104 -6.52 13.05 -3.33
N ILE A 105 -7.44 13.38 -2.42
CA ILE A 105 -8.74 12.69 -2.28
C ILE A 105 -9.52 12.75 -3.59
N ARG A 106 -9.61 13.94 -4.22
CA ARG A 106 -10.27 14.11 -5.52
C ARG A 106 -9.61 13.32 -6.64
N LYS A 107 -8.28 13.30 -6.69
CA LYS A 107 -7.52 12.50 -7.67
C LYS A 107 -7.81 11.01 -7.52
N VAL A 108 -7.80 10.50 -6.29
CA VAL A 108 -8.10 9.10 -5.99
C VAL A 108 -9.55 8.75 -6.35
N TRP A 109 -10.50 9.64 -6.04
CA TRP A 109 -11.89 9.49 -6.45
C TRP A 109 -12.06 9.45 -7.97
N ALA A 110 -11.34 10.31 -8.70
CA ALA A 110 -11.38 10.38 -10.15
C ALA A 110 -10.71 9.17 -10.81
N SER A 111 -9.68 8.58 -10.20
CA SER A 111 -8.99 7.42 -10.78
C SER A 111 -9.90 6.20 -10.88
N GLY A 112 -10.83 6.00 -9.95
CA GLY A 112 -11.86 4.95 -10.05
C GLY A 112 -12.87 5.17 -11.20
N ARG A 113 -12.84 6.34 -11.83
CA ARG A 113 -13.68 6.75 -12.96
C ARG A 113 -12.85 7.05 -14.23
N SER A 114 -11.59 6.61 -14.27
CA SER A 114 -10.78 6.70 -15.49
C SER A 114 -11.38 5.83 -16.59
N GLU A 115 -11.04 6.12 -17.85
CA GLU A 115 -11.48 5.32 -18.99
C GLU A 115 -11.10 3.84 -18.83
N SER A 116 -9.88 3.55 -18.36
CA SER A 116 -9.42 2.18 -18.10
C SER A 116 -10.22 1.50 -16.97
N ALA A 117 -10.54 2.20 -15.90
CA ALA A 117 -11.34 1.67 -14.79
C ALA A 117 -12.78 1.36 -15.24
N LEU A 118 -13.40 2.27 -16.00
CA LEU A 118 -14.75 2.09 -16.51
C LEU A 118 -14.83 0.95 -17.54
N ALA A 119 -13.86 0.86 -18.46
CA ALA A 119 -13.79 -0.22 -19.43
C ALA A 119 -13.64 -1.59 -18.77
N TYR A 120 -12.80 -1.69 -17.73
CA TYR A 120 -12.63 -2.93 -16.97
C TYR A 120 -13.91 -3.35 -16.23
N ARG A 121 -14.60 -2.40 -15.59
CA ARG A 121 -15.90 -2.67 -14.95
C ARG A 121 -16.97 -3.14 -15.94
N GLN A 122 -17.01 -2.52 -17.11
CA GLN A 122 -17.90 -2.92 -18.20
C GLN A 122 -17.61 -4.36 -18.66
N HIS A 123 -16.33 -4.73 -18.77
CA HIS A 123 -15.93 -6.11 -19.10
C HIS A 123 -16.39 -7.13 -18.06
N LEU A 124 -16.39 -6.75 -16.78
CA LEU A 124 -16.91 -7.56 -15.68
C LEU A 124 -18.45 -7.55 -15.56
N GLY A 125 -19.15 -6.81 -16.42
CA GLY A 125 -20.62 -6.68 -16.37
C GLY A 125 -21.12 -5.85 -15.18
N ILE A 126 -20.26 -5.08 -14.54
CA ILE A 126 -20.61 -4.22 -13.40
C ILE A 126 -21.15 -2.90 -13.95
N SER A 127 -22.42 -2.61 -13.66
CA SER A 127 -23.14 -1.45 -14.21
C SER A 127 -23.33 -0.32 -13.19
N GLU A 128 -23.14 -0.63 -11.91
CA GLU A 128 -23.19 0.30 -10.80
C GLU A 128 -22.08 1.36 -10.93
N PRO A 129 -22.28 2.58 -10.42
CA PRO A 129 -21.23 3.58 -10.39
C PRO A 129 -20.04 3.11 -9.53
N PRO A 130 -18.79 3.50 -9.87
CA PRO A 130 -17.63 3.21 -9.03
C PRO A 130 -17.78 3.83 -7.63
N GLN A 131 -17.66 3.00 -6.60
CA GLN A 131 -17.68 3.41 -5.20
C GLN A 131 -16.25 3.42 -4.66
N VAL A 132 -15.71 4.62 -4.42
CA VAL A 132 -14.32 4.82 -4.02
C VAL A 132 -14.28 5.34 -2.59
N ALA A 133 -13.86 4.49 -1.65
CA ALA A 133 -13.39 4.95 -0.35
C ALA A 133 -11.88 5.24 -0.41
N VAL A 134 -11.39 5.97 0.59
CA VAL A 134 -10.01 6.46 0.63
C VAL A 134 -9.37 6.11 1.97
N VAL A 135 -8.13 5.65 1.94
CA VAL A 135 -7.29 5.56 3.14
C VAL A 135 -6.35 6.77 3.18
N VAL A 136 -6.37 7.51 4.28
CA VAL A 136 -5.39 8.55 4.61
C VAL A 136 -4.50 8.01 5.72
N GLN A 137 -3.24 7.73 5.42
CA GLN A 137 -2.33 7.04 6.33
C GLN A 137 -1.08 7.88 6.54
N GLN A 138 -0.52 7.86 7.75
CA GLN A 138 0.79 8.47 8.02
C GLN A 138 1.82 7.94 7.00
N LEU A 139 2.59 8.85 6.40
CA LEU A 139 3.66 8.46 5.49
C LEU A 139 4.87 7.97 6.29
N VAL A 140 5.34 6.77 5.99
CA VAL A 140 6.67 6.31 6.40
C VAL A 140 7.68 6.90 5.42
N HIS A 141 8.79 7.45 5.93
CA HIS A 141 9.93 7.91 5.14
C HIS A 141 11.02 6.82 5.16
N PRO A 142 10.91 5.76 4.33
CA PRO A 142 11.75 4.59 4.47
C PRO A 142 13.19 4.81 4.02
N ASP A 143 14.09 4.05 4.64
CA ASP A 143 15.45 3.83 4.12
C ASP A 143 15.40 2.82 2.97
N CYS A 144 14.56 1.78 3.11
CA CYS A 144 14.21 0.84 2.04
C CYS A 144 12.77 0.35 2.18
N ALA A 145 12.18 -0.07 1.06
CA ALA A 145 10.82 -0.58 1.00
C ALA A 145 10.71 -1.68 -0.06
N GLY A 146 9.61 -2.42 -0.02
CA GLY A 146 9.48 -3.57 -0.89
C GLY A 146 8.12 -4.24 -0.86
N VAL A 147 8.07 -5.33 -1.62
CA VAL A 147 6.95 -6.28 -1.64
C VAL A 147 7.43 -7.62 -1.12
N MET A 148 6.54 -8.36 -0.47
CA MET A 148 6.79 -9.68 0.08
C MET A 148 5.60 -10.59 -0.20
N PHE A 149 5.86 -11.71 -0.85
CA PHE A 149 4.90 -12.78 -1.00
C PHE A 149 5.20 -13.87 0.02
N THR A 150 4.21 -14.24 0.83
CA THR A 150 4.37 -15.33 1.81
C THR A 150 4.32 -16.72 1.16
N ARG A 151 4.21 -16.79 -0.16
CA ARG A 151 4.28 -18.01 -0.98
C ARG A 151 4.81 -17.61 -2.35
N ASN A 152 5.61 -18.47 -2.99
CA ASN A 152 6.22 -18.12 -4.26
C ASN A 152 5.13 -17.82 -5.32
N PRO A 153 5.03 -16.59 -5.84
CA PRO A 153 3.92 -16.19 -6.70
C PRO A 153 4.02 -16.77 -8.12
N VAL A 154 5.17 -17.35 -8.47
CA VAL A 154 5.43 -17.97 -9.79
C VAL A 154 5.30 -19.48 -9.72
N THR A 155 5.96 -20.13 -8.76
CA THR A 155 6.05 -21.60 -8.69
C THR A 155 5.07 -22.22 -7.70
N ASN A 156 4.38 -21.42 -6.89
CA ASN A 156 3.56 -21.88 -5.77
C ASN A 156 4.33 -22.66 -4.67
N ALA A 157 5.67 -22.65 -4.71
CA ALA A 157 6.51 -23.26 -3.69
C ALA A 157 6.28 -22.59 -2.32
N ASP A 158 6.50 -23.37 -1.25
CA ASP A 158 6.35 -22.92 0.13
C ASP A 158 7.55 -22.08 0.60
N GLU A 159 7.73 -20.95 -0.07
CA GLU A 159 8.85 -20.03 0.09
C GLU A 159 8.35 -18.59 0.23
N ILE A 160 9.03 -17.81 1.04
CA ILE A 160 8.84 -16.36 1.12
C ILE A 160 9.70 -15.73 0.03
N VAL A 161 9.09 -14.88 -0.79
CA VAL A 161 9.77 -14.12 -1.85
C VAL A 161 9.70 -12.64 -1.50
N ILE A 162 10.86 -11.98 -1.45
CA ILE A 162 10.97 -10.56 -1.10
C ILE A 162 11.65 -9.83 -2.26
N GLU A 163 11.09 -8.69 -2.63
CA GLU A 163 11.72 -7.72 -3.52
C GLU A 163 11.92 -6.41 -2.75
N ALA A 164 13.11 -5.83 -2.82
CA ALA A 164 13.48 -4.64 -2.04
C ALA A 164 14.24 -3.59 -2.86
N ALA A 165 14.02 -2.32 -2.54
CA ALA A 165 14.73 -1.20 -3.12
C ALA A 165 14.92 -0.06 -2.11
N TRP A 166 15.85 0.85 -2.41
CA TRP A 166 16.11 2.04 -1.61
C TRP A 166 14.94 3.05 -1.70
N GLY A 167 14.66 3.75 -0.59
CA GLY A 167 13.60 4.75 -0.54
C GLY A 167 12.19 4.16 -0.62
N LEU A 168 11.27 4.91 -1.23
CA LEU A 168 9.85 4.54 -1.35
C LEU A 168 9.65 3.36 -2.33
N GLY A 169 8.74 2.44 -1.98
CA GLY A 169 8.44 1.26 -2.79
C GLY A 169 7.80 1.54 -4.15
N GLU A 170 7.47 2.80 -4.46
CA GLU A 170 6.93 3.25 -5.74
C GLU A 170 7.83 2.85 -6.92
N ALA A 171 9.15 2.85 -6.74
CA ALA A 171 10.11 2.44 -7.78
C ALA A 171 9.91 0.99 -8.25
N ILE A 172 9.60 0.09 -7.32
CA ILE A 172 9.35 -1.33 -7.60
C ILE A 172 8.02 -1.48 -8.31
N VAL A 173 6.96 -0.87 -7.76
CA VAL A 173 5.60 -0.99 -8.29
C VAL A 173 5.49 -0.38 -9.70
N ALA A 174 6.24 0.68 -9.97
CA ALA A 174 6.31 1.32 -11.29
C ALA A 174 7.29 0.65 -12.26
N GLY A 175 8.07 -0.35 -11.81
CA GLY A 175 9.02 -1.08 -12.66
C GLY A 175 10.18 -0.21 -13.16
N LEU A 176 10.58 0.80 -12.38
CA LEU A 176 11.63 1.74 -12.77
C LEU A 176 13.04 1.17 -12.58
N ILE A 177 13.19 0.16 -11.70
CA ILE A 177 14.47 -0.44 -11.33
C ILE A 177 14.39 -1.96 -11.32
N THR A 178 15.53 -2.63 -11.26
CA THR A 178 15.61 -4.05 -10.92
C THR A 178 15.83 -4.18 -9.41
N PRO A 179 14.86 -4.65 -8.61
CA PRO A 179 15.00 -4.72 -7.17
C PRO A 179 15.95 -5.85 -6.75
N ASP A 180 16.42 -5.78 -5.50
CA ASP A 180 17.03 -6.96 -4.88
C ASP A 180 15.97 -8.04 -4.73
N ARG A 181 16.37 -9.30 -4.89
CA ARG A 181 15.48 -10.44 -4.74
C ARG A 181 16.00 -11.43 -3.72
N TYR A 182 15.13 -11.83 -2.81
CA TYR A 182 15.43 -12.84 -1.79
C TYR A 182 14.39 -13.95 -1.84
N ARG A 183 14.84 -15.20 -1.71
CA ARG A 183 13.98 -16.36 -1.47
C ARG A 183 14.39 -17.00 -0.16
N LEU A 184 13.42 -17.19 0.71
CA LEU A 184 13.62 -17.79 2.02
C LEU A 184 12.67 -18.96 2.21
N ASN A 185 13.10 -19.97 2.96
CA ASN A 185 12.16 -20.96 3.47
C ASN A 185 11.38 -20.40 4.68
N ARG A 186 10.42 -21.18 5.18
CA ARG A 186 9.58 -20.82 6.34
C ARG A 186 10.36 -20.52 7.63
N ASN A 187 11.56 -21.08 7.77
CA ASN A 187 12.40 -20.87 8.95
C ASN A 187 13.27 -19.61 8.83
N GLY A 188 13.17 -18.86 7.72
CA GLY A 188 13.99 -17.67 7.46
C GLY A 188 15.40 -17.97 6.95
N GLN A 189 15.68 -19.20 6.53
CA GLN A 189 16.92 -19.52 5.86
C GLN A 189 16.87 -18.98 4.43
N VAL A 190 17.88 -18.20 4.05
CA VAL A 190 18.07 -17.71 2.69
C VAL A 190 18.41 -18.89 1.77
N LEU A 191 17.53 -19.14 0.80
CA LEU A 191 17.73 -20.11 -0.27
C LEU A 191 18.48 -19.48 -1.45
N GLU A 192 18.17 -18.20 -1.73
CA GLU A 192 18.73 -17.43 -2.82
C GLU A 192 18.67 -15.93 -2.46
N GLN A 193 19.73 -15.18 -2.79
CA GLN A 193 19.74 -13.72 -2.72
C GLN A 193 20.49 -13.17 -3.94
N THR A 194 19.87 -12.23 -4.63
CA THR A 194 20.40 -11.65 -5.86
C THR A 194 20.29 -10.13 -5.76
N PRO A 195 21.42 -9.41 -5.75
CA PRO A 195 21.38 -7.95 -5.82
C PRO A 195 20.76 -7.49 -7.14
N GLY A 196 19.91 -6.48 -7.05
CA GLY A 196 19.35 -5.79 -8.20
C GLY A 196 20.23 -4.63 -8.66
N PHE A 197 19.82 -3.99 -9.74
CA PHE A 197 20.39 -2.74 -10.23
C PHE A 197 19.45 -1.59 -9.85
N LYS A 198 19.80 -0.90 -8.77
CA LYS A 198 18.99 0.15 -8.12
C LYS A 198 19.70 1.50 -8.26
N ASP A 199 19.87 1.95 -9.50
CA ASP A 199 20.52 3.22 -9.86
C ASP A 199 19.68 4.45 -9.52
N LEU A 200 18.39 4.24 -9.24
CA LEU A 200 17.43 5.26 -8.88
C LEU A 200 16.61 4.87 -7.65
N ALA A 201 16.26 5.87 -6.84
CA ALA A 201 15.34 5.74 -5.72
C ALA A 201 14.24 6.81 -5.80
N ILE A 202 13.07 6.50 -5.26
CA ILE A 202 11.98 7.46 -5.12
C ILE A 202 11.99 8.04 -3.70
N GLN A 203 12.02 9.37 -3.60
CA GLN A 203 12.05 10.07 -2.32
C GLN A 203 10.94 11.13 -2.19
N PRO A 204 10.47 11.44 -0.98
CA PRO A 204 9.58 12.54 -0.71
C PRO A 204 10.18 13.90 -1.09
N SER A 205 9.45 14.70 -1.87
CA SER A 205 9.83 16.09 -2.21
C SER A 205 9.57 17.08 -1.07
N ALA A 206 10.36 18.15 -1.03
CA ALA A 206 10.14 19.29 -0.14
C ALA A 206 8.79 19.99 -0.38
N GLU A 207 8.30 19.99 -1.61
CA GLU A 207 7.06 20.68 -2.00
C GLU A 207 5.81 19.78 -1.91
N GLY A 208 5.97 18.50 -1.56
CA GLY A 208 4.94 17.47 -1.65
C GLY A 208 5.08 16.63 -2.91
N GLY A 209 4.48 15.43 -2.91
CA GLY A 209 4.71 14.43 -3.97
C GLY A 209 6.10 13.78 -3.90
N THR A 210 6.47 13.05 -4.93
CA THR A 210 7.71 12.26 -5.00
C THR A 210 8.65 12.77 -6.08
N ILE A 211 9.95 12.51 -5.89
CA ILE A 211 11.00 12.79 -6.88
C ILE A 211 11.88 11.55 -7.05
N GLU A 212 12.40 11.41 -8.27
CA GLU A 212 13.46 10.48 -8.60
C GLU A 212 14.81 11.07 -8.20
N VAL A 213 15.64 10.27 -7.53
CA VAL A 213 17.00 10.64 -7.16
C VAL A 213 17.97 9.53 -7.57
N GLU A 214 19.16 9.92 -8.02
CA GLU A 214 20.25 8.98 -8.28
C GLU A 214 20.74 8.36 -6.96
N VAL A 215 20.98 7.05 -6.98
CA VAL A 215 21.55 6.31 -5.85
C VAL A 215 23.08 6.41 -5.91
N ASP A 216 23.73 6.49 -4.73
CA ASP A 216 25.19 6.46 -4.65
C ASP A 216 25.73 5.23 -5.41
N PRO A 217 26.70 5.39 -6.34
CA PRO A 217 27.29 4.27 -7.08
C PRO A 217 27.70 3.07 -6.23
N ALA A 218 28.12 3.29 -4.99
CA ALA A 218 28.49 2.21 -4.07
C ALA A 218 27.30 1.37 -3.59
N GLN A 219 26.07 1.90 -3.66
CA GLN A 219 24.84 1.28 -3.16
C GLN A 219 23.97 0.64 -4.25
N ILE A 220 24.23 0.90 -5.53
CA ILE A 220 23.40 0.46 -6.66
C ILE A 220 23.19 -1.07 -6.65
N GLU A 221 24.29 -1.82 -6.52
CA GLU A 221 24.30 -3.28 -6.48
C GLU A 221 24.45 -3.83 -5.04
N GLN A 222 24.32 -2.97 -4.03
CA GLN A 222 24.32 -3.41 -2.63
C GLN A 222 22.93 -3.92 -2.25
N LEU A 223 22.88 -5.01 -1.49
CA LEU A 223 21.64 -5.53 -0.91
C LEU A 223 21.06 -4.56 0.14
N CYS A 224 19.78 -4.22 0.01
CA CYS A 224 19.06 -3.33 0.91
C CYS A 224 18.81 -3.92 2.30
N LEU A 225 18.82 -5.26 2.39
CA LEU A 225 18.41 -5.99 3.59
C LEU A 225 19.56 -6.84 4.10
N ASP A 226 19.81 -6.71 5.39
CA ASP A 226 20.66 -7.64 6.13
C ASP A 226 19.85 -8.81 6.70
N GLN A 227 20.54 -9.78 7.30
CA GLN A 227 19.91 -10.95 7.88
C GLN A 227 18.91 -10.62 9.00
N VAL A 228 19.14 -9.53 9.75
CA VAL A 228 18.27 -9.12 10.85
C VAL A 228 16.93 -8.62 10.31
N ASN A 229 16.96 -7.79 9.27
CA ASN A 229 15.77 -7.26 8.63
C ASN A 229 15.02 -8.35 7.84
N LEU A 230 15.72 -9.30 7.21
CA LEU A 230 15.09 -10.48 6.63
C LEU A 230 14.31 -11.30 7.67
N GLN A 231 14.86 -11.48 8.87
CA GLN A 231 14.17 -12.22 9.93
C GLN A 231 12.93 -11.49 10.45
N LYS A 232 12.95 -10.15 10.51
CA LYS A 232 11.77 -9.33 10.83
C LYS A 232 10.66 -9.53 9.79
N LEU A 233 11.01 -9.59 8.51
CA LEU A 233 10.06 -9.86 7.43
C LEU A 233 9.47 -11.29 7.50
N VAL A 234 10.29 -12.30 7.81
CA VAL A 234 9.82 -13.68 8.04
C VAL A 234 8.83 -13.76 9.19
N THR A 235 9.10 -13.01 10.27
CA THR A 235 8.21 -12.91 11.42
C THR A 235 6.88 -12.26 11.03
N LEU A 236 6.93 -11.14 10.29
CA LEU A 236 5.74 -10.46 9.77
C LEU A 236 4.91 -11.38 8.86
N ALA A 237 5.55 -12.09 7.94
CA ALA A 237 4.89 -13.06 7.06
C ALA A 237 4.12 -14.12 7.86
N THR A 238 4.78 -14.70 8.87
CA THR A 238 4.18 -15.72 9.74
C THR A 238 2.99 -15.19 10.53
N GLN A 239 3.10 -13.98 11.09
CA GLN A 239 2.00 -13.34 11.82
C GLN A 239 0.80 -13.04 10.90
N CYS A 240 1.05 -12.55 9.68
CA CYS A 240 0.00 -12.35 8.67
C CYS A 240 -0.70 -13.66 8.30
N GLU A 241 0.04 -14.74 8.05
CA GLU A 241 -0.54 -16.04 7.70
C GLU A 241 -1.35 -16.64 8.85
N GLN A 242 -0.87 -16.54 10.08
CA GLN A 242 -1.58 -17.02 11.27
C GLN A 242 -2.89 -16.26 11.50
N TYR A 243 -2.85 -14.94 11.34
CA TYR A 243 -3.99 -14.09 11.62
C TYR A 243 -5.07 -14.17 10.52
N PHE A 244 -4.65 -14.18 9.26
CA PHE A 244 -5.58 -14.12 8.13
C PHE A 244 -5.80 -15.46 7.39
N GLN A 245 -5.06 -16.52 7.74
CA GLN A 245 -5.24 -17.90 7.27
C GLN A 245 -5.18 -18.08 5.73
N LYS A 246 -4.37 -17.28 5.04
CA LYS A 246 -4.13 -17.34 3.59
C LYS A 246 -2.67 -17.01 3.28
N SER A 247 -2.27 -17.12 2.02
CA SER A 247 -1.01 -16.55 1.52
C SER A 247 -1.22 -15.10 1.08
N TRP A 248 -0.23 -14.26 1.36
CA TRP A 248 -0.36 -12.80 1.24
C TRP A 248 0.73 -12.20 0.37
N ASP A 249 0.34 -11.14 -0.31
CA ASP A 249 1.21 -10.16 -0.93
C ASP A 249 1.19 -8.90 -0.04
N ILE A 250 2.36 -8.52 0.48
CA ILE A 250 2.55 -7.54 1.53
C ILE A 250 3.47 -6.44 1.02
N GLU A 251 3.01 -5.20 1.02
CA GLU A 251 3.88 -4.04 0.87
C GLU A 251 4.42 -3.64 2.24
N TRP A 252 5.72 -3.40 2.32
CA TRP A 252 6.40 -3.10 3.57
C TRP A 252 7.45 -1.99 3.40
N ALA A 253 7.83 -1.39 4.52
CA ALA A 253 8.88 -0.37 4.59
C ALA A 253 9.71 -0.53 5.86
N PHE A 254 11.01 -0.26 5.77
CA PHE A 254 11.89 -0.08 6.92
C PHE A 254 12.24 1.39 7.10
N LYS A 255 12.12 1.89 8.33
CA LYS A 255 12.70 3.16 8.75
C LYS A 255 13.44 2.98 10.08
N ASP A 256 14.73 3.25 10.09
CA ASP A 256 15.62 3.17 11.26
C ASP A 256 15.43 1.80 11.94
N GLU A 257 15.51 0.73 11.14
CA GLU A 257 15.29 -0.67 11.51
C GLU A 257 13.85 -1.05 11.92
N THR A 258 12.92 -0.10 11.99
CA THR A 258 11.51 -0.37 12.31
C THR A 258 10.78 -0.82 11.04
N LEU A 259 10.20 -2.02 11.10
CA LEU A 259 9.40 -2.59 10.01
C LEU A 259 7.96 -2.07 10.08
N TYR A 260 7.42 -1.65 8.95
CA TYR A 260 6.03 -1.25 8.79
C TYR A 260 5.34 -2.09 7.72
N LEU A 261 4.12 -2.55 8.01
CA LEU A 261 3.20 -3.12 7.02
C LEU A 261 2.40 -1.97 6.39
N LEU A 262 2.58 -1.76 5.09
CA LEU A 262 1.92 -0.69 4.35
C LEU A 262 0.65 -1.17 3.67
N GLN A 263 0.64 -2.42 3.19
CA GLN A 263 -0.53 -3.05 2.58
C GLN A 263 -0.42 -4.57 2.72
N CYS A 264 -1.56 -5.25 2.76
CA CYS A 264 -1.61 -6.71 2.79
C CYS A 264 -2.81 -7.14 1.95
N ARG A 265 -2.61 -7.97 0.92
CA ARG A 265 -3.67 -8.47 0.05
C ARG A 265 -3.54 -9.98 -0.18
N PRO A 266 -4.65 -10.73 -0.31
CA PRO A 266 -4.56 -12.17 -0.57
C PRO A 266 -3.90 -12.43 -1.93
N ILE A 267 -3.11 -13.49 -2.05
CA ILE A 267 -2.65 -13.98 -3.35
C ILE A 267 -3.83 -14.70 -4.03
N THR A 268 -4.39 -14.12 -5.08
CA THR A 268 -5.63 -14.60 -5.73
C THR A 268 -5.42 -15.29 -7.08
N ARG A 269 -4.20 -15.36 -7.62
CA ARG A 269 -3.97 -16.05 -8.90
C ARG A 269 -4.29 -17.54 -8.75
N SER A 270 -5.28 -18.00 -9.50
CA SER A 270 -5.44 -19.43 -9.80
C SER A 270 -4.22 -19.88 -10.58
N PHE A 271 -3.39 -20.71 -9.96
CA PHE A 271 -2.30 -21.38 -10.66
C PHE A 271 -2.92 -22.22 -11.79
N ALA A 272 -2.50 -21.95 -13.03
CA ALA A 272 -2.87 -22.74 -14.20
C ALA A 272 -2.14 -24.08 -14.20
#